data_AF-A0A7J6P573-F1
#
_entry.id   AF-A0A7J6P573-F1
#
_cell.length_a   1.000
_cell.length_b   1.000
_cell.length_c   1.000
_cell.angle_alpha   90.00
_cell.angle_beta   90.00
_cell.angle_gamma   90.00
#
_symmetry.space_group_name_H-M   'P 1'
#
loop_
_entity.id
_entity.type
_entity.pdbx_description
1 polymer ?
#
loop_
_entity_poly.entity_id
_entity_poly.type
_entity_poly.pdbx_seq_one_letter_code
_entity_poly.pdbx_strand_id
1 'polypeptide(L)'
;MGSPRAASSPSRAITEVCEAKLRLMEGSLRELESGKAAALEEEILRTDAKLEELGQLADAATRDLREDFEQAMELLQSTRRVKEHMLVDHRQQLGNVAERIAALRSARDEGLKAFEAADHAEMVSFLSKHASTYSQECWQLLARPLPRSIQVPLDDIPFEVAKRRDLLREAQCSEKLASMKNEVLCDIVDALRQERSTHADTREYAVEVEALLEAYATEWEKRFDYACSYCGQVLEAALANEPY
;
A
#
# COMPACT_ATOMS: atom_id res chain seq x y z
N MET A 1 20.32 -89.46 -26.42
CA MET A 1 19.90 -88.42 -25.45
C MET A 1 21.13 -87.64 -25.02
N GLY A 2 21.04 -86.31 -24.90
CA GLY A 2 22.09 -85.46 -24.36
C GLY A 2 22.44 -84.27 -25.25
N SER A 3 21.54 -83.28 -25.31
CA SER A 3 21.74 -82.01 -26.01
C SER A 3 22.73 -81.13 -25.25
N PRO A 4 23.76 -80.54 -25.89
CA PRO A 4 24.69 -79.64 -25.23
C PRO A 4 24.02 -78.30 -24.97
N ARG A 5 23.95 -77.92 -23.69
CA ARG A 5 23.46 -76.63 -23.20
C ARG A 5 24.27 -75.49 -23.84
N ALA A 6 23.57 -74.58 -24.50
CA ALA A 6 24.11 -73.34 -25.00
C ALA A 6 24.70 -72.51 -23.84
N ALA A 7 25.98 -72.16 -23.95
CA ALA A 7 26.61 -71.16 -23.09
C ALA A 7 25.96 -69.81 -23.39
N SER A 8 25.19 -69.28 -22.44
CA SER A 8 24.67 -67.91 -22.49
C SER A 8 25.83 -66.94 -22.33
N SER A 9 26.10 -66.14 -23.37
CA SER A 9 27.18 -65.14 -23.38
C SER A 9 27.02 -64.11 -22.25
N PRO A 10 28.05 -63.83 -21.44
CA PRO A 10 28.00 -62.86 -20.34
C PRO A 10 27.66 -61.43 -20.81
N SER A 11 27.88 -61.14 -22.09
CA SER A 11 27.49 -59.88 -22.74
C SER A 11 25.96 -59.66 -22.74
N ARG A 12 25.15 -60.73 -22.86
CA ARG A 12 23.68 -60.65 -22.78
C ARG A 12 23.18 -60.33 -21.37
N ALA A 13 23.81 -60.93 -20.36
CA ALA A 13 23.46 -60.68 -18.96
C ALA A 13 23.75 -59.23 -18.56
N ILE A 14 24.85 -58.66 -19.05
CA ILE A 14 25.20 -57.26 -18.79
C ILE A 14 24.22 -56.30 -19.48
N THR A 15 23.82 -56.57 -20.73
CA THR A 15 22.81 -55.75 -21.43
C THR A 15 21.44 -55.80 -20.75
N GLU A 16 21.01 -56.96 -20.26
CA GLU A 16 19.74 -57.10 -19.54
C GLU A 16 19.73 -56.32 -18.22
N VAL A 17 20.85 -56.31 -17.48
CA VAL A 17 20.99 -55.52 -16.24
C VAL A 17 21.00 -54.03 -16.52
N CYS A 18 21.69 -53.58 -17.58
CA CYS A 18 21.69 -52.17 -17.99
C CYS A 18 20.30 -51.69 -18.44
N GLU A 19 19.58 -52.49 -19.24
CA GLU A 19 18.20 -52.17 -19.64
C GLU A 19 17.25 -52.12 -18.44
N ALA A 20 17.39 -53.04 -17.47
CA ALA A 20 16.58 -53.02 -16.25
C ALA A 20 16.82 -51.75 -15.43
N LYS A 21 18.08 -51.29 -15.29
CA LYS A 21 18.42 -50.03 -14.63
C LYS A 21 17.88 -48.81 -15.36
N LEU A 22 17.98 -48.78 -16.70
CA LEU A 22 17.44 -47.68 -17.50
C LEU A 22 15.91 -47.56 -17.35
N ARG A 23 15.17 -48.67 -17.36
CA ARG A 23 13.72 -48.65 -17.12
C ARG A 23 13.35 -48.16 -15.72
N LEU A 24 14.15 -48.50 -14.72
CA LEU A 24 13.99 -48.01 -13.34
C LEU A 24 14.23 -46.50 -13.24
N MET A 25 15.26 -45.99 -13.92
CA MET A 25 15.55 -44.56 -13.99
C MET A 25 14.46 -43.79 -14.75
N GLU A 26 13.96 -44.31 -15.87
CA GLU A 26 12.85 -43.71 -16.63
C GLU A 26 11.55 -43.68 -15.81
N GLY A 27 11.26 -44.74 -15.05
CA GLY A 27 10.13 -44.77 -14.13
C GLY A 27 10.24 -43.70 -13.03
N SER A 28 11.42 -43.61 -12.41
CA SER A 28 11.70 -42.62 -11.35
C SER A 28 11.61 -41.19 -11.89
N LEU A 29 12.08 -40.93 -13.12
CA LEU A 29 11.97 -39.63 -13.77
C LEU A 29 10.52 -39.23 -14.02
N ARG A 30 9.68 -40.14 -14.52
CA ARG A 30 8.24 -39.86 -14.75
C ARG A 30 7.47 -39.62 -13.44
N GLU A 31 7.81 -40.33 -12.38
CA GLU A 31 7.23 -40.10 -11.05
C GLU A 31 7.64 -38.73 -10.49
N LEU A 32 8.91 -38.33 -10.67
CA LEU A 32 9.39 -37.01 -10.31
C LEU A 32 8.74 -35.90 -11.14
N GLU A 33 8.57 -36.10 -12.45
CA GLU A 33 7.91 -35.14 -13.34
C GLU A 33 6.43 -34.97 -13.01
N SER A 34 5.71 -36.08 -12.80
CA SER A 34 4.29 -36.03 -12.42
C SER A 34 4.09 -35.45 -11.01
N GLY A 35 4.97 -35.77 -10.05
CA GLY A 35 4.93 -35.18 -8.71
C GLY A 35 5.22 -33.67 -8.72
N LYS A 36 6.20 -33.22 -9.51
CA LYS A 36 6.48 -31.78 -9.70
C LYS A 36 5.36 -31.06 -10.42
N ALA A 37 4.76 -31.67 -11.45
CA ALA A 37 3.63 -31.09 -12.17
C ALA A 37 2.43 -30.90 -11.23
N ALA A 38 2.10 -31.92 -10.42
CA ALA A 38 1.01 -31.82 -9.45
C ALA A 38 1.28 -30.76 -8.37
N ALA A 39 2.52 -30.65 -7.89
CA ALA A 39 2.89 -29.62 -6.91
C ALA A 39 2.79 -28.20 -7.50
N LEU A 40 3.21 -28.01 -8.76
CA LEU A 40 3.08 -26.74 -9.47
C LEU A 40 1.61 -26.39 -9.74
N GLU A 41 0.77 -27.35 -10.13
CA GLU A 41 -0.67 -27.13 -10.28
C GLU A 41 -1.32 -26.71 -8.97
N GLU A 42 -0.95 -27.34 -7.84
CA GLU A 42 -1.45 -26.95 -6.53
C GLU A 42 -0.98 -25.55 -6.13
N GLU A 43 0.27 -25.17 -6.42
CA GLU A 43 0.75 -23.80 -6.21
C GLU A 43 0.02 -22.78 -7.07
N ILE A 44 -0.23 -23.07 -8.35
CA ILE A 44 -0.99 -22.20 -9.25
C ILE A 44 -2.40 -21.96 -8.68
N LEU A 45 -3.10 -23.02 -8.27
CA LEU A 45 -4.43 -22.91 -7.66
C LEU A 45 -4.41 -22.09 -6.36
N ARG A 46 -3.37 -22.25 -5.53
CA ARG A 46 -3.20 -21.43 -4.32
C ARG A 46 -2.93 -19.97 -4.65
N THR A 47 -2.14 -19.68 -5.69
CA THR A 47 -1.89 -18.30 -6.12
C THR A 47 -3.14 -17.66 -6.71
N ASP A 48 -3.91 -18.39 -7.50
CA ASP A 48 -5.16 -17.89 -8.09
C ASP A 48 -6.19 -17.58 -7.00
N ALA A 49 -6.35 -18.46 -6.00
CA ALA A 49 -7.23 -18.22 -4.86
C ALA A 49 -6.82 -16.95 -4.07
N LYS A 50 -5.50 -16.74 -3.88
CA LYS A 50 -5.00 -15.51 -3.24
C LYS A 50 -5.23 -14.26 -4.09
N LEU A 51 -5.10 -14.36 -5.41
CA LEU A 51 -5.39 -13.24 -6.31
C LEU A 51 -6.87 -12.86 -6.26
N GLU A 52 -7.77 -13.85 -6.22
CA GLU A 52 -9.21 -13.61 -6.03
C GLU A 52 -9.51 -12.95 -4.68
N GLU A 53 -8.91 -13.43 -3.59
CA GLU A 53 -9.05 -12.83 -2.25
C GLU A 53 -8.58 -11.37 -2.24
N LEU A 54 -7.41 -11.09 -2.83
CA LEU A 54 -6.89 -9.73 -2.96
C LEU A 54 -7.80 -8.84 -3.82
N GLY A 55 -8.39 -9.39 -4.89
CA GLY A 55 -9.38 -8.69 -5.71
C GLY A 55 -10.61 -8.30 -4.89
N GLN A 56 -11.16 -9.22 -4.09
CA GLN A 56 -12.30 -8.94 -3.22
C GLN A 56 -11.99 -7.89 -2.16
N LEU A 57 -10.79 -7.93 -1.57
CA LEU A 57 -10.33 -6.92 -0.61
C LEU A 57 -10.17 -5.54 -1.26
N ALA A 58 -9.63 -5.48 -2.48
CA ALA A 58 -9.51 -4.23 -3.23
C ALA A 58 -10.89 -3.64 -3.55
N ASP A 59 -11.84 -4.46 -3.98
CA ASP A 59 -13.21 -4.03 -4.26
C ASP A 59 -13.94 -3.56 -2.99
N ALA A 60 -13.71 -4.21 -1.86
CA ALA A 60 -14.23 -3.78 -0.56
C ALA A 60 -13.66 -2.42 -0.16
N ALA A 61 -12.33 -2.26 -0.19
CA ALA A 61 -11.69 -0.99 0.13
C ALA A 61 -12.15 0.15 -0.81
N THR A 62 -12.40 -0.15 -2.09
CA THR A 62 -12.90 0.85 -3.03
C THR A 62 -14.34 1.26 -2.73
N ARG A 63 -15.18 0.35 -2.24
CA ARG A 63 -16.53 0.67 -1.77
C ARG A 63 -16.49 1.52 -0.50
N ASP A 64 -15.70 1.13 0.49
CA ASP A 64 -15.56 1.88 1.74
C ASP A 64 -15.07 3.31 1.47
N LEU A 65 -14.08 3.48 0.59
CA LEU A 65 -13.60 4.81 0.18
C LEU A 65 -14.66 5.65 -0.53
N ARG A 66 -15.55 5.03 -1.32
CA ARG A 66 -16.66 5.74 -1.97
C ARG A 66 -17.69 6.19 -0.94
N GLU A 67 -18.04 5.33 0.00
CA GLU A 67 -18.97 5.67 1.08
C GLU A 67 -18.41 6.81 1.94
N ASP A 68 -17.13 6.75 2.33
CA ASP A 68 -16.46 7.81 3.07
C ASP A 68 -16.45 9.14 2.30
N PHE A 69 -16.21 9.08 0.98
CA PHE A 69 -16.23 10.25 0.11
C PHE A 69 -17.64 10.85 -0.01
N GLU A 70 -18.66 10.02 -0.16
CA GLU A 70 -20.06 10.45 -0.21
C GLU A 70 -20.49 11.11 1.10
N GLN A 71 -20.16 10.51 2.25
CA GLN A 71 -20.42 11.10 3.57
C GLN A 71 -19.72 12.45 3.74
N ALA A 72 -18.46 12.57 3.31
CA ALA A 72 -17.74 13.84 3.35
C ALA A 72 -18.41 14.90 2.46
N MET A 73 -18.88 14.51 1.28
CA MET A 73 -19.61 15.40 0.37
C MET A 73 -20.95 15.86 0.94
N GLU A 74 -21.72 14.98 1.57
CA GLU A 74 -22.97 15.34 2.24
C GLU A 74 -22.72 16.33 3.40
N LEU A 75 -21.67 16.09 4.18
CA LEU A 75 -21.27 16.98 5.26
C LEU A 75 -20.84 18.37 4.74
N LEU A 76 -20.07 18.43 3.66
CA LEU A 76 -19.71 19.68 2.98
C LEU A 76 -20.95 20.42 2.44
N GLN A 77 -21.92 19.70 1.89
CA GLN A 77 -23.18 20.31 1.44
C GLN A 77 -24.02 20.84 2.60
N SER A 78 -24.09 20.09 3.71
CA SER A 78 -24.83 20.51 4.91
C SER A 78 -24.23 21.78 5.53
N THR A 79 -22.91 21.81 5.71
CA THR A 79 -22.18 22.97 6.25
C THR A 79 -22.30 24.18 5.33
N ARG A 80 -22.25 23.97 4.00
CA ARG A 80 -22.53 25.02 3.02
C ARG A 80 -23.92 25.61 3.21
N ARG A 81 -24.97 24.78 3.33
CA ARG A 81 -26.35 25.26 3.54
C ARG A 81 -26.49 26.07 4.83
N VAL A 82 -25.86 25.63 5.92
CA VAL A 82 -25.86 26.37 7.20
C VAL A 82 -25.20 27.74 7.02
N LYS A 83 -24.03 27.80 6.37
CA LYS A 83 -23.33 29.07 6.09
C LYS A 83 -24.14 29.99 5.19
N GLU A 84 -24.77 29.46 4.15
CA GLU A 84 -25.68 30.22 3.27
C GLU A 84 -26.86 30.78 4.08
N HIS A 85 -27.46 29.99 4.96
CA HIS A 85 -28.55 30.44 5.82
C HIS A 85 -28.10 31.55 6.79
N MET A 86 -26.96 31.38 7.46
CA MET A 86 -26.38 32.40 8.34
C MET A 86 -26.12 33.72 7.59
N LEU A 87 -25.64 33.65 6.35
CA LEU A 87 -25.44 34.83 5.51
C LEU A 87 -26.76 35.52 5.15
N VAL A 88 -27.81 34.75 4.85
CA VAL A 88 -29.15 35.30 4.55
C VAL A 88 -29.72 35.99 5.79
N ASP A 89 -29.70 35.33 6.94
CA ASP A 89 -30.18 35.89 8.20
C ASP A 89 -29.43 37.17 8.56
N HIS A 90 -28.11 37.18 8.37
CA HIS A 90 -27.31 38.35 8.67
C HIS A 90 -27.55 39.50 7.68
N ARG A 91 -27.76 39.22 6.39
CA ARG A 91 -28.19 40.23 5.41
C ARG A 91 -29.54 40.82 5.79
N GLN A 92 -30.48 40.00 6.26
CA GLN A 92 -31.79 40.47 6.70
C GLN A 92 -31.67 41.35 7.96
N GLN A 93 -30.84 40.96 8.92
CA GLN A 93 -30.55 41.78 10.10
C GLN A 93 -29.94 43.14 9.72
N LEU A 94 -28.97 43.15 8.80
CA LEU A 94 -28.36 44.38 8.30
C LEU A 94 -29.36 45.26 7.54
N GLY A 95 -30.24 44.65 6.74
CA GLY A 95 -31.34 45.34 6.06
C GLY A 95 -32.28 46.03 7.05
N ASN A 96 -32.75 45.30 8.07
CA ASN A 96 -33.60 45.83 9.13
C ASN A 96 -32.93 46.99 9.88
N VAL A 97 -31.62 46.90 10.15
CA VAL A 97 -30.87 47.99 10.78
C VAL A 97 -30.73 49.18 9.85
N ALA A 98 -30.49 48.97 8.55
CA ALA A 98 -30.42 50.05 7.56
C ALA A 98 -31.77 50.79 7.44
N GLU A 99 -32.88 50.06 7.41
CA GLU A 99 -34.24 50.64 7.41
C GLU A 99 -34.51 51.47 8.66
N ARG A 100 -34.14 50.96 9.85
CA ARG A 100 -34.27 51.72 11.10
C ARG A 100 -33.40 52.99 11.11
N ILE A 101 -32.17 52.93 10.60
CA ILE A 101 -31.31 54.10 10.45
C ILE A 101 -31.95 55.11 9.49
N ALA A 102 -32.56 54.66 8.39
CA ALA A 102 -33.27 55.54 7.45
C ALA A 102 -34.49 56.21 8.11
N ALA A 103 -35.27 55.47 8.90
CA ALA A 103 -36.40 56.00 9.66
C ALA A 103 -35.96 57.07 10.67
N LEU A 104 -34.87 56.81 11.41
CA LEU A 104 -34.30 57.78 12.36
C LEU A 104 -33.76 59.04 11.67
N ARG A 105 -33.21 58.92 10.46
CA ARG A 105 -32.80 60.07 9.64
C ARG A 105 -34.00 60.89 9.17
N SER A 106 -35.06 60.25 8.68
CA SER A 106 -36.30 60.94 8.29
C SER A 106 -36.92 61.68 9.47
N ALA A 107 -37.01 61.02 10.63
CA ALA A 107 -37.50 61.65 11.86
C ALA A 107 -36.62 62.84 12.27
N ARG A 108 -35.28 62.75 12.13
CA ARG A 108 -34.39 63.87 12.43
C ARG A 108 -34.66 65.05 11.50
N ASP A 109 -34.82 64.81 10.21
CA ASP A 109 -35.04 65.86 9.21
C ASP A 109 -36.43 66.51 9.39
N GLU A 110 -37.45 65.74 9.77
CA GLU A 110 -38.78 66.27 10.17
C GLU A 110 -38.70 67.12 11.44
N GLY A 111 -37.95 66.66 12.45
CA GLY A 111 -37.74 67.41 13.69
C GLY A 111 -36.97 68.71 13.47
N LEU A 112 -35.95 68.69 12.61
CA LEU A 112 -35.21 69.90 12.21
C LEU A 112 -36.12 70.92 11.53
N LYS A 113 -36.97 70.48 10.59
CA LYS A 113 -37.93 71.36 9.91
C LYS A 113 -38.93 71.99 10.89
N ALA A 114 -39.50 71.19 11.79
CA ALA A 114 -40.42 71.69 12.81
C ALA A 114 -39.75 72.66 13.79
N PHE A 115 -38.47 72.45 14.11
CA PHE A 115 -37.68 73.36 14.94
C PHE A 115 -37.36 74.67 14.22
N GLU A 116 -36.95 74.61 12.95
CA GLU A 116 -36.64 75.78 12.12
C GLU A 116 -37.87 76.64 11.81
N ALA A 117 -39.04 76.03 11.67
CA ALA A 117 -40.31 76.73 11.48
C ALA A 117 -40.79 77.49 12.74
N ALA A 118 -40.20 77.21 13.91
CA ALA A 118 -40.56 77.75 15.22
C ALA A 118 -42.06 77.60 15.60
N ASP A 119 -42.79 76.70 14.94
CA ASP A 119 -44.20 76.43 15.22
C ASP A 119 -44.34 75.39 16.34
N HIS A 120 -44.93 75.82 17.46
CA HIS A 120 -45.20 74.95 18.60
C HIS A 120 -46.15 73.79 18.26
N ALA A 121 -47.10 73.98 17.33
CA ALA A 121 -48.02 72.92 16.94
C ALA A 121 -47.30 71.80 16.18
N GLU A 122 -46.39 72.15 15.27
CA GLU A 122 -45.58 71.19 14.51
C GLU A 122 -44.61 70.42 15.42
N MET A 123 -43.97 71.12 16.37
CA MET A 123 -43.09 70.49 17.38
C MET A 123 -43.81 69.48 18.28
N VAL A 124 -45.01 69.80 18.76
CA VAL A 124 -45.82 68.87 19.57
C VAL A 124 -46.26 67.67 18.72
N SER A 125 -46.62 67.88 17.45
CA SER A 125 -46.97 66.79 16.54
C SER A 125 -45.78 65.86 16.29
N PHE A 126 -44.58 66.42 16.11
CA PHE A 126 -43.34 65.67 15.91
C PHE A 126 -43.02 64.80 17.12
N LEU A 127 -43.03 65.38 18.33
CA LEU A 127 -42.77 64.66 19.58
C LEU A 127 -43.80 63.54 19.81
N SER A 128 -45.08 63.79 19.52
CA SER A 128 -46.12 62.77 19.67
C SER A 128 -45.96 61.59 18.71
N LYS A 129 -45.43 61.83 17.51
CA LYS A 129 -45.24 60.80 16.47
C LYS A 129 -43.99 59.96 16.66
N HIS A 130 -42.90 60.56 17.14
CA HIS A 130 -41.56 59.92 17.13
C HIS A 130 -40.97 59.65 18.52
N ALA A 131 -41.65 59.99 19.62
CA ALA A 131 -41.14 59.79 20.98
C ALA A 131 -40.80 58.32 21.31
N SER A 132 -41.60 57.36 20.83
CA SER A 132 -41.34 55.93 21.01
C SER A 132 -40.13 55.46 20.19
N THR A 133 -40.01 55.94 18.95
CA THR A 133 -38.93 55.64 18.01
C THR A 133 -37.56 56.06 18.59
N TYR A 134 -37.46 57.27 19.13
CA TYR A 134 -36.20 57.78 19.69
C TYR A 134 -35.81 57.15 21.04
N SER A 135 -36.78 56.81 21.89
CA SER A 135 -36.50 56.32 23.24
C SER A 135 -36.21 54.81 23.30
N GLN A 136 -36.69 54.02 22.34
CA GLN A 136 -36.51 52.57 22.39
C GLN A 136 -35.60 52.07 21.26
N GLU A 137 -35.75 52.58 20.04
CA GLU A 137 -35.00 52.06 18.89
C GLU A 137 -33.56 52.57 18.85
N CYS A 138 -33.33 53.86 19.17
CA CYS A 138 -31.97 54.40 19.28
C CYS A 138 -31.15 53.68 20.34
N TRP A 139 -31.74 53.42 21.52
CA TRP A 139 -31.06 52.72 22.60
C TRP A 139 -30.76 51.27 22.24
N GLN A 140 -31.68 50.58 21.56
CA GLN A 140 -31.43 49.22 21.08
C GLN A 140 -30.32 49.15 20.02
N LEU A 141 -30.25 50.13 19.10
CA LEU A 141 -29.21 50.20 18.08
C LEU A 141 -27.84 50.56 18.66
N LEU A 142 -27.80 51.44 19.68
CA LEU A 142 -26.56 51.81 20.36
C LEU A 142 -26.05 50.70 21.29
N ALA A 143 -26.96 49.93 21.91
CA ALA A 143 -26.60 48.85 22.82
C ALA A 143 -26.08 47.59 22.10
N ARG A 144 -26.40 47.39 20.82
CA ARG A 144 -25.90 46.28 20.00
C ARG A 144 -25.02 46.79 18.86
N PRO A 145 -23.70 46.95 19.08
CA PRO A 145 -22.79 47.23 17.98
C PRO A 145 -22.85 46.11 16.95
N LEU A 146 -23.09 46.45 15.69
CA LEU A 146 -23.02 45.51 14.58
C LEU A 146 -21.62 44.87 14.55
N PRO A 147 -21.52 43.54 14.38
CA PRO A 147 -20.23 42.88 14.24
C PRO A 147 -19.50 43.46 13.01
N ARG A 148 -18.27 43.95 13.21
CA ARG A 148 -17.46 44.64 12.16
C ARG A 148 -16.96 43.71 11.06
N SER A 149 -16.97 42.41 11.30
CA SER A 149 -16.71 41.38 10.29
C SER A 149 -17.55 40.15 10.59
N ILE A 150 -18.09 39.55 9.52
CA ILE A 150 -18.69 38.23 9.60
C ILE A 150 -17.50 37.26 9.59
N GLN A 151 -17.06 36.85 10.77
CA GLN A 151 -16.22 35.66 10.85
C GLN A 151 -17.15 34.48 10.60
N VAL A 152 -17.12 33.95 9.36
CA VAL A 152 -17.57 32.59 9.10
C VAL A 152 -16.35 31.73 9.40
N PRO A 153 -16.20 31.21 10.64
CA PRO A 153 -15.07 30.34 10.94
C PRO A 153 -15.07 29.18 9.93
N LEU A 154 -13.88 28.91 9.40
CA LEU A 154 -13.61 27.69 8.64
C LEU A 154 -13.63 26.47 9.58
N ASP A 155 -13.53 26.69 10.89
CA ASP A 155 -13.21 25.69 11.91
C ASP A 155 -14.32 25.50 12.96
N ASP A 156 -15.60 25.53 12.56
CA ASP A 156 -16.72 25.42 13.51
C ASP A 156 -17.00 23.99 14.02
N ILE A 157 -16.04 23.06 13.91
CA ILE A 157 -16.13 21.80 14.63
C ILE A 157 -14.79 21.53 15.35
N PRO A 158 -14.67 21.89 16.64
CA PRO A 158 -13.51 21.58 17.49
C PRO A 158 -13.18 20.07 17.53
N PHE A 159 -14.20 19.23 17.32
CA PHE A 159 -14.06 17.77 17.20
C PHE A 159 -13.37 17.34 15.89
N GLU A 160 -13.54 18.09 14.80
CA GLU A 160 -12.92 17.79 13.50
C GLU A 160 -11.46 18.20 13.43
N VAL A 161 -11.03 19.24 14.16
CA VAL A 161 -9.60 19.60 14.23
C VAL A 161 -8.82 18.52 14.97
N ALA A 162 -9.38 17.97 16.06
CA ALA A 162 -8.78 16.83 16.75
C ALA A 162 -8.76 15.58 15.84
N LYS A 163 -9.89 15.24 15.23
CA LYS A 163 -9.99 14.07 14.32
C LYS A 163 -9.09 14.20 13.09
N ARG A 164 -9.01 15.37 12.46
CA ARG A 164 -8.07 15.64 11.35
C ARG A 164 -6.62 15.59 11.82
N ARG A 165 -6.31 16.08 13.02
CA ARG A 165 -4.94 16.00 13.55
C ARG A 165 -4.54 14.54 13.82
N ASP A 166 -5.47 13.73 14.29
CA ASP A 166 -5.21 12.30 14.55
C ASP A 166 -5.11 11.52 13.23
N LEU A 167 -5.99 11.77 12.25
CA LEU A 167 -5.87 11.20 10.90
C LEU A 167 -4.57 11.61 10.20
N LEU A 168 -4.13 12.86 10.36
CA LEU A 168 -2.83 13.31 9.82
C LEU A 168 -1.65 12.63 10.51
N ARG A 169 -1.75 12.34 11.82
CA ARG A 169 -0.73 11.57 12.55
C ARG A 169 -0.71 10.11 12.12
N GLU A 170 -1.86 9.51 11.92
CA GLU A 170 -1.99 8.14 11.39
C GLU A 170 -1.41 8.04 9.98
N ALA A 171 -1.69 9.02 9.11
CA ALA A 171 -1.11 9.12 7.77
C ALA A 171 0.43 9.28 7.80
N GLN A 172 0.96 10.12 8.71
CA GLN A 172 2.41 10.22 8.90
C GLN A 172 3.04 8.93 9.42
N CYS A 173 2.35 8.22 10.32
CA CYS A 173 2.83 6.93 10.82
C CYS A 173 2.80 5.86 9.73
N SER A 174 1.75 5.82 8.91
CA SER A 174 1.62 4.85 7.82
C SER A 174 2.65 5.11 6.71
N GLU A 175 2.94 6.37 6.38
CA GLU A 175 4.00 6.76 5.46
C GLU A 175 5.38 6.31 5.99
N LYS A 176 5.64 6.54 7.28
CA LYS A 176 6.90 6.11 7.91
C LYS A 176 7.04 4.59 7.93
N LEU A 177 5.97 3.86 8.24
CA LEU A 177 5.94 2.39 8.16
C LEU A 177 6.14 1.88 6.74
N ALA A 178 5.56 2.55 5.73
CA ALA A 178 5.78 2.22 4.33
C ALA A 178 7.24 2.44 3.90
N SER A 179 7.88 3.53 4.35
CA SER A 179 9.31 3.77 4.14
C SER A 179 10.16 2.67 4.77
N MET A 180 9.91 2.34 6.04
CA MET A 180 10.66 1.27 6.73
C MET A 180 10.45 -0.09 6.07
N LYS A 181 9.24 -0.40 5.61
CA LYS A 181 8.97 -1.63 4.86
C LYS A 181 9.79 -1.67 3.57
N ASN A 182 9.87 -0.56 2.84
CA ASN A 182 10.65 -0.48 1.61
C ASN A 182 12.16 -0.62 1.87
N GLU A 183 12.67 -0.01 2.94
CA GLU A 183 14.07 -0.17 3.37
C GLU A 183 14.39 -1.64 3.65
N VAL A 184 13.57 -2.33 4.46
CA VAL A 184 13.75 -3.75 4.77
C VAL A 184 13.66 -4.63 3.51
N LEU A 185 12.74 -4.32 2.59
CA LEU A 185 12.65 -5.04 1.32
C LEU A 185 13.90 -4.84 0.45
N CYS A 186 14.47 -3.63 0.42
CA CYS A 186 15.73 -3.36 -0.25
C CYS A 186 16.86 -4.17 0.38
N ASP A 187 16.99 -4.18 1.71
CA ASP A 187 18.01 -4.94 2.43
C ASP A 187 17.90 -6.45 2.14
N ILE A 188 16.68 -6.99 2.12
CA ILE A 188 16.44 -8.40 1.77
C ILE A 188 16.84 -8.70 0.33
N VAL A 189 16.53 -7.81 -0.62
CA VAL A 189 16.88 -7.97 -2.04
C VAL A 189 18.38 -7.92 -2.23
N ASP A 190 19.08 -7.02 -1.54
CA ASP A 190 20.53 -6.90 -1.63
C ASP A 190 21.24 -8.10 -0.98
N ALA A 191 20.74 -8.58 0.16
CA ALA A 191 21.20 -9.84 0.76
C ALA A 191 21.01 -11.04 -0.19
N LEU A 192 19.85 -11.14 -0.85
CA LEU A 192 19.57 -12.17 -1.85
C LEU A 192 20.52 -12.10 -3.05
N ARG A 193 20.87 -10.89 -3.50
CA ARG A 193 21.84 -10.71 -4.59
C ARG A 193 23.24 -11.16 -4.17
N GLN A 194 23.64 -10.85 -2.94
CA GLN A 194 24.94 -11.25 -2.40
C GLN A 194 25.05 -12.76 -2.16
N GLU A 195 23.99 -13.41 -1.66
CA GLU A 195 23.92 -14.87 -1.57
C GLU A 195 23.99 -15.53 -2.96
N ARG A 196 23.34 -14.94 -3.97
CA ARG A 196 23.42 -15.45 -5.34
C ARG A 196 24.84 -15.32 -5.94
N SER A 197 25.55 -14.23 -5.66
CA SER A 197 26.93 -14.08 -6.13
C SER A 197 27.87 -15.06 -5.44
N THR A 198 27.77 -15.22 -4.12
CA THR A 198 28.59 -16.20 -3.38
C THR A 198 28.30 -17.65 -3.81
N HIS A 199 27.05 -17.98 -4.14
CA HIS A 199 26.70 -19.27 -4.74
C HIS A 199 27.26 -19.47 -6.16
N ALA A 200 27.39 -18.41 -6.95
CA ALA A 200 28.03 -18.48 -8.26
C ALA A 200 29.55 -18.72 -8.09
N ASP A 201 30.20 -17.95 -7.21
CA ASP A 201 31.64 -18.07 -6.93
C ASP A 201 32.00 -19.46 -6.38
N THR A 202 31.17 -20.02 -5.49
CA THR A 202 31.37 -21.38 -4.95
C THR A 202 31.16 -22.47 -6.00
N ARG A 203 30.26 -22.28 -6.98
CA ARG A 203 30.11 -23.19 -8.11
C ARG A 203 31.33 -23.15 -9.03
N GLU A 204 31.84 -21.96 -9.31
CA GLU A 204 33.04 -21.78 -10.13
C GLU A 204 34.26 -22.43 -9.45
N TYR A 205 34.42 -22.22 -8.14
CA TYR A 205 35.46 -22.88 -7.36
C TYR A 205 35.31 -24.41 -7.31
N ALA A 206 34.08 -24.93 -7.22
CA ALA A 206 33.84 -26.37 -7.26
C ALA A 206 34.27 -26.99 -8.60
N VAL A 207 34.00 -26.31 -9.72
CA VAL A 207 34.44 -26.73 -11.05
C VAL A 207 35.97 -26.73 -11.17
N GLU A 208 36.64 -25.70 -10.63
CA GLU A 208 38.11 -25.65 -10.60
C GLU A 208 38.72 -26.77 -9.74
N VAL A 209 38.13 -27.08 -8.59
CA VAL A 209 38.57 -28.18 -7.72
C VAL A 209 38.35 -29.53 -8.39
N GLU A 210 37.21 -29.75 -9.05
CA GLU A 210 36.95 -30.97 -9.82
C GLU A 210 37.99 -31.14 -10.94
N ALA A 211 38.29 -30.08 -11.69
CA ALA A 211 39.32 -30.11 -12.74
C ALA A 211 40.73 -30.39 -12.19
N LEU A 212 41.08 -29.83 -11.03
CA LEU A 212 42.35 -30.13 -10.35
C LEU A 212 42.42 -31.58 -9.87
N LEU A 213 41.34 -32.11 -9.29
CA LEU A 213 41.28 -33.51 -8.86
C LEU A 213 41.42 -34.47 -10.05
N GLU A 214 40.81 -34.15 -11.19
CA GLU A 214 40.94 -34.92 -12.44
C GLU A 214 42.37 -34.86 -13.00
N ALA A 215 42.99 -33.68 -12.99
CA ALA A 215 44.39 -33.51 -13.37
C ALA A 215 45.34 -34.30 -12.45
N TYR A 216 45.13 -34.28 -11.14
CA TYR A 216 45.92 -35.06 -10.20
C TYR A 216 45.66 -36.56 -10.33
N ALA A 217 44.42 -36.99 -10.56
CA ALA A 217 44.09 -38.40 -10.80
C ALA A 217 44.81 -38.93 -12.05
N THR A 218 44.79 -38.16 -13.14
CA THR A 218 45.49 -38.53 -14.38
C THR A 218 47.02 -38.47 -14.25
N GLU A 219 47.58 -37.57 -13.43
CA GLU A 219 49.01 -37.59 -13.09
C GLU A 219 49.39 -38.76 -12.19
N TRP A 220 48.52 -39.14 -11.25
CA TRP A 220 48.71 -40.30 -10.38
C TRP A 220 48.67 -41.61 -11.17
N GLU A 221 47.72 -41.77 -12.09
CA GLU A 221 47.67 -42.92 -13.01
C GLU A 221 48.96 -43.01 -13.84
N LYS A 222 49.48 -41.89 -14.35
CA LYS A 222 50.74 -41.86 -15.13
C LYS A 222 52.00 -42.11 -14.29
N ARG A 223 51.99 -41.77 -12.99
CA ARG A 223 53.13 -42.00 -12.09
C ARG A 223 53.18 -43.42 -11.54
N PHE A 224 52.07 -44.15 -11.60
CA PHE A 224 51.95 -45.51 -11.09
C PHE A 224 51.73 -46.53 -12.19
N ASP A 225 52.54 -46.47 -13.25
CA ASP A 225 52.84 -47.64 -14.07
C ASP A 225 53.75 -48.59 -13.25
N TYR A 226 53.17 -49.30 -12.29
CA TYR A 226 53.92 -50.30 -11.53
C TYR A 226 54.23 -51.49 -12.45
N ALA A 227 55.47 -51.57 -12.93
CA ALA A 227 55.96 -52.77 -13.59
C ALA A 227 56.39 -53.80 -12.53
N CYS A 228 55.95 -55.05 -12.68
CA CYS A 228 56.43 -56.15 -11.83
C CYS A 228 57.95 -56.30 -12.00
N SER A 229 58.71 -56.19 -10.91
CA SER A 229 60.18 -56.26 -10.95
C SER A 229 60.74 -57.60 -11.42
N TYR A 230 59.90 -58.64 -11.51
CA TYR A 230 60.29 -59.98 -11.92
C TYR A 230 59.98 -60.30 -13.40
N CYS A 231 58.87 -59.79 -13.96
CA CYS A 231 58.44 -60.08 -15.34
C CYS A 231 58.24 -58.85 -16.24
N GLY A 232 58.37 -57.63 -15.70
CA GLY A 232 58.32 -56.38 -16.45
C GLY A 232 56.95 -55.98 -17.00
N GLN A 233 55.87 -56.70 -16.67
CA GLN A 233 54.52 -56.32 -17.08
C GLN A 233 53.95 -55.20 -16.21
N VAL A 234 53.24 -54.25 -16.85
CA VAL A 234 52.57 -53.10 -16.21
C VAL A 234 51.31 -53.60 -15.49
N LEU A 235 51.19 -53.31 -14.20
CA LEU A 235 50.01 -53.62 -13.39
C LEU A 235 48.97 -52.51 -13.59
N GLU A 236 47.86 -52.84 -14.26
CA GLU A 236 46.69 -51.98 -14.29
C GLU A 236 46.02 -51.95 -12.90
N ALA A 237 45.77 -50.75 -12.35
CA ALA A 237 45.23 -50.54 -11.01
C ALA A 237 43.89 -51.26 -10.75
N ALA A 238 43.15 -51.65 -11.80
CA ALA A 238 41.91 -52.40 -11.70
C ALA A 238 42.07 -53.81 -11.08
N LEU A 239 43.25 -54.43 -11.22
CA LEU A 239 43.51 -55.80 -10.73
C LEU A 239 43.90 -55.88 -9.25
N ALA A 240 44.16 -54.74 -8.58
CA ALA A 240 44.59 -54.71 -7.18
C ALA A 240 43.44 -54.72 -6.17
N ASN A 241 42.21 -54.41 -6.60
CA ASN A 241 41.04 -54.29 -5.73
C ASN A 241 40.04 -55.46 -5.85
N GLU A 242 40.38 -56.54 -6.56
CA GLU A 242 39.60 -57.77 -6.50
C GLU A 242 39.91 -58.54 -5.20
N PRO A 243 38.93 -58.73 -4.29
CA PRO A 243 39.14 -59.56 -3.12
C PRO A 243 39.22 -61.03 -3.57
N TYR A 244 40.32 -61.70 -3.18
CA TYR A 244 40.47 -63.15 -3.30
C TYR A 244 39.37 -63.92 -2.57
#